data_AF-A0A0D6LCD2-F1
#
_entry.id   AF-A0A0D6LCD2-F1
#
_cell.length_a   1.000
_cell.length_b   1.000
_cell.length_c   1.000
_cell.angle_alpha   90.00
_cell.angle_beta   90.00
_cell.angle_gamma   90.00
#
_symmetry.space_group_name_H-M   'P 1'
#
loop_
_entity.id
_entity.type
_entity.pdbx_description
1 polymer ?
#
loop_
_entity_poly.entity_id
_entity_poly.type
_entity_poly.pdbx_seq_one_letter_code
_entity_poly.pdbx_strand_id
1 'polypeptide(L)'
;MERMMFIFNESEALYSLIHLGFRYFLAILKEARRISRMYSPPLPIYAYTKIEYGPLNKLNDFYNDREDLCSTLRQPADLGIDGIVLWSKSANMPKRCNNMF
;
A
#
# COMPACT_ATOMS: atom_id res chain seq x y z
N MET A 1 6.96 19.06 18.82
CA MET A 1 5.65 18.43 18.55
C MET A 1 5.55 18.17 17.06
N GLU A 2 5.06 17.01 16.63
CA GLU A 2 4.90 16.71 15.21
C GLU A 2 3.86 17.63 14.57
N ARG A 3 4.19 18.21 13.41
CA ARG A 3 3.38 19.28 12.80
C ARG A 3 2.04 18.79 12.24
N MET A 4 1.86 17.48 12.04
CA MET A 4 0.67 16.88 11.41
C MET A 4 -0.24 16.13 12.39
N MET A 5 -0.01 16.22 13.70
CA MET A 5 -0.86 15.54 14.71
C MET A 5 -2.33 15.90 14.59
N PHE A 6 -2.65 17.12 14.14
CA PHE A 6 -4.03 17.55 13.95
C PHE A 6 -4.79 16.71 12.89
N ILE A 7 -4.09 16.13 11.92
CA ILE A 7 -4.70 15.22 10.93
C ILE A 7 -4.91 13.84 11.55
N PHE A 8 -3.86 13.33 12.21
CA PHE A 8 -3.86 11.98 12.76
C PHE A 8 -4.86 11.82 13.92
N ASN A 9 -5.09 12.88 14.70
CA ASN A 9 -6.10 12.88 15.77
C ASN A 9 -7.54 12.74 15.25
N GLU A 10 -7.81 13.22 14.04
CA GLU A 10 -9.12 13.10 13.38
C GLU A 10 -9.20 11.87 12.46
N SER A 11 -8.16 11.04 12.43
CA SER A 11 -8.09 9.87 11.55
C SER A 11 -8.47 8.60 12.30
N GLU A 12 -9.34 7.77 11.70
CA GLU A 12 -9.69 6.45 12.23
C GLU A 12 -8.72 5.33 11.76
N ALA A 13 -7.93 5.61 10.72
CA ALA A 13 -6.96 4.66 10.16
C ALA A 13 -5.85 5.40 9.39
N LEU A 14 -4.70 4.74 9.22
CA LEU A 14 -3.59 5.23 8.42
C LEU A 14 -3.54 4.53 7.07
N TYR A 15 -3.56 5.31 6.00
CA TYR A 15 -3.51 4.81 4.62
C TYR A 15 -2.16 5.14 3.98
N SER A 16 -1.32 4.13 3.82
CA SER A 16 0.06 4.31 3.31
C SER A 16 0.19 3.78 1.90
N LEU A 17 0.47 4.66 0.92
CA LEU A 17 0.74 4.25 -0.45
C LEU A 17 2.12 3.58 -0.54
N ILE A 18 2.13 2.31 -0.92
CA ILE A 18 3.34 1.54 -1.14
C ILE A 18 3.64 1.47 -2.64
N HIS A 19 4.86 1.87 -2.99
CA HIS A 19 5.42 1.77 -4.34
C HIS A 19 6.53 0.73 -4.36
N LEU A 20 6.76 0.16 -5.54
CA LEU A 20 7.79 -0.83 -5.79
C LEU A 20 9.17 -0.30 -5.38
N GLY A 21 9.84 -1.05 -4.50
CA GLY A 21 11.14 -0.71 -3.96
C GLY A 21 11.27 -1.06 -2.47
N PHE A 22 11.96 -2.16 -2.17
CA PHE A 22 12.08 -2.76 -0.82
C PHE A 22 12.44 -1.76 0.30
N ARG A 23 13.44 -0.91 0.07
CA ARG A 23 13.92 0.04 1.09
C ARG A 23 12.95 1.17 1.37
N TYR A 24 12.32 1.68 0.32
CA TYR A 24 11.35 2.79 0.42
C TYR A 24 10.08 2.32 1.12
N PHE A 25 9.59 1.15 0.72
CA PHE A 25 8.47 0.45 1.33
C PHE A 25 8.65 0.27 2.85
N LEU A 26 9.80 -0.28 3.27
CA LEU A 26 10.05 -0.57 4.68
C LEU A 26 10.06 0.71 5.53
N ALA A 27 10.58 1.80 4.99
CA ALA A 27 10.59 3.09 5.68
C ALA A 27 9.17 3.64 5.87
N ILE A 28 8.31 3.57 4.85
CA ILE A 28 6.91 4.01 4.93
C ILE A 28 6.16 3.23 6.00
N LEU A 29 6.25 1.90 5.98
CA LEU A 29 5.50 1.09 6.93
C LEU A 29 6.01 1.21 8.36
N LYS A 30 7.32 1.34 8.55
CA LYS A 30 7.89 1.61 9.88
C LYS A 30 7.39 2.95 10.42
N GLU A 31 7.31 3.96 9.56
CA GLU A 31 6.81 5.28 9.98
C GLU A 31 5.32 5.25 10.29
N ALA A 32 4.49 4.62 9.45
CA ALA A 32 3.08 4.42 9.73
C ALA A 32 2.86 3.68 11.06
N ARG A 33 3.69 2.66 11.34
CA ARG A 33 3.65 1.92 12.60
C ARG A 33 4.10 2.76 13.80
N ARG A 34 5.06 3.66 13.62
CA ARG A 34 5.49 4.60 14.66
C ARG A 34 4.35 5.54 15.05
N ILE A 35 3.65 6.11 14.07
CA ILE A 35 2.48 6.99 14.29
C ILE A 35 1.32 6.21 14.92
N SER A 36 0.96 5.05 14.36
CA SER A 36 -0.12 4.21 14.88
C SER A 36 0.01 3.93 16.39
N ARG A 37 1.23 3.61 16.84
CA ARG A 37 1.54 3.31 18.25
C ARG A 37 1.51 4.50 19.19
N MET A 38 1.37 5.73 18.70
CA MET A 38 1.14 6.90 19.56
C MET A 38 -0.28 6.95 20.11
N TYR A 39 -1.19 6.18 19.52
CA TYR A 39 -2.61 6.15 19.88
C TYR A 39 -2.93 4.91 20.72
N SER A 40 -4.00 5.02 21.53
CA SER A 40 -4.53 3.92 22.33
C SER A 40 -6.05 3.86 22.16
N PRO A 41 -6.60 2.81 21.51
CA PRO A 41 -5.87 1.73 20.82
C PRO A 41 -5.03 2.25 19.64
N PRO A 42 -4.00 1.50 19.20
CA PRO A 42 -3.23 1.88 18.01
C PRO A 42 -4.13 2.04 16.78
N LEU A 43 -3.88 3.06 15.96
CA LEU A 43 -4.64 3.25 14.73
C LEU A 43 -4.34 2.11 13.75
N PRO A 44 -5.36 1.49 13.13
CA PRO A 44 -5.14 0.45 12.12
C PRO A 44 -4.44 1.04 10.89
N ILE A 45 -3.61 0.23 10.24
CA ILE A 45 -2.85 0.60 9.05
C ILE A 45 -3.35 -0.22 7.87
N TYR A 46 -3.73 0.47 6.79
CA TYR A 46 -4.09 -0.14 5.52
C TYR A 46 -3.11 0.30 4.43
N ALA A 47 -2.33 -0.66 3.93
CA ALA A 47 -1.34 -0.39 2.89
C ALA A 47 -2.00 -0.37 1.49
N TYR A 48 -1.86 0.73 0.77
CA TYR A 48 -2.34 0.88 -0.60
C TYR A 48 -1.30 0.39 -1.59
N THR A 49 -1.60 -0.67 -2.35
CA THR A 49 -0.72 -1.14 -3.42
C THR A 49 -1.44 -1.19 -4.76
N LYS A 50 -0.65 -1.00 -5.82
CA LYS A 50 -1.08 -1.33 -7.17
C LYS A 50 -0.99 -2.83 -7.40
N ILE A 51 -1.56 -3.28 -8.51
CA ILE A 51 -1.39 -4.63 -9.06
C ILE A 51 -0.69 -4.61 -10.42
N GLU A 52 -0.26 -3.43 -10.89
CA GLU A 52 0.12 -3.21 -12.28
C GLU A 52 1.18 -2.12 -12.49
N TYR A 53 1.93 -2.30 -13.57
CA TYR A 53 2.97 -1.41 -14.06
C TYR A 53 2.42 -0.50 -15.16
N GLY A 54 2.16 0.76 -14.84
CA GLY A 54 1.88 1.77 -15.88
C GLY A 54 0.66 1.46 -16.77
N PRO A 55 -0.56 1.34 -16.21
CA PRO A 55 -1.77 0.84 -16.90
C PRO A 55 -2.28 1.66 -18.10
N LEU A 56 -1.70 2.83 -18.33
CA LEU A 56 -2.02 3.66 -19.49
C LEU A 56 -1.41 3.07 -20.77
N ASN A 57 -0.17 2.60 -20.67
CA ASN A 57 0.64 2.22 -21.84
C ASN A 57 0.96 0.72 -21.85
N LYS A 58 0.90 0.05 -20.69
CA LYS A 58 1.20 -1.37 -20.56
C LYS A 58 -0.02 -2.11 -20.04
N LEU A 59 -0.81 -2.63 -20.96
CA LEU A 59 -2.12 -3.20 -20.64
C LEU A 59 -2.02 -4.55 -19.89
N ASN A 60 -0.92 -5.28 -20.06
CA ASN A 60 -0.75 -6.63 -19.56
C ASN A 60 0.41 -6.77 -18.56
N ASP A 61 0.95 -5.65 -18.08
CA ASP A 61 2.10 -5.64 -17.18
C ASP A 61 1.59 -5.57 -15.74
N PHE A 62 1.38 -6.75 -15.14
CA PHE A 62 0.88 -6.93 -13.78
C PHE A 62 1.98 -7.41 -12.86
N TYR A 63 1.80 -7.16 -11.56
CA TYR A 63 2.66 -7.69 -10.51
C TYR A 63 2.52 -9.21 -10.47
N ASN A 64 3.45 -9.92 -11.11
CA ASN A 64 3.41 -11.36 -11.25
C ASN A 64 4.67 -12.05 -10.74
N ASP A 65 5.75 -11.30 -10.55
CA ASP A 65 7.00 -11.86 -10.10
C ASP A 65 7.02 -11.99 -8.57
N ARG A 66 7.95 -12.81 -8.09
CA ARG A 66 8.07 -13.10 -6.67
C ARG A 66 8.44 -11.85 -5.86
N GLU A 67 9.21 -10.94 -6.43
CA GLU A 67 9.70 -9.75 -5.74
C GLU A 67 8.58 -8.72 -5.54
N ASP A 68 7.70 -8.60 -6.52
CA ASP A 68 6.49 -7.79 -6.46
C ASP A 68 5.56 -8.27 -5.37
N LEU A 69 5.23 -9.57 -5.37
CA LEU A 69 4.35 -10.16 -4.35
C LEU A 69 5.00 -10.10 -2.95
N CYS A 70 6.32 -10.30 -2.88
CA CYS A 70 7.05 -10.19 -1.62
C CYS A 70 6.97 -8.78 -1.04
N SER A 71 7.18 -7.76 -1.88
CA SER A 71 7.20 -6.37 -1.44
C SER A 71 5.81 -5.78 -1.20
N THR A 72 4.81 -6.17 -1.98
CA THR A 72 3.47 -5.56 -1.94
C THR A 72 2.48 -6.28 -1.05
N LEU A 73 2.66 -7.60 -0.81
CA LEU A 73 1.72 -8.41 -0.03
C LEU A 73 2.36 -9.04 1.21
N ARG A 74 3.52 -9.70 1.04
CA ARG A 74 4.14 -10.46 2.13
C ARG A 74 4.73 -9.57 3.22
N GLN A 75 5.53 -8.58 2.84
CA GLN A 75 6.17 -7.73 3.84
C GLN A 75 5.20 -6.90 4.69
N PRO A 76 4.09 -6.31 4.16
CA PRO A 76 3.09 -5.69 5.01
C PRO A 76 2.54 -6.67 6.05
N ALA A 77 2.24 -7.90 5.64
CA ALA A 77 1.77 -8.94 6.55
C ALA A 77 2.82 -9.29 7.61
N ASP A 78 4.09 -9.50 7.21
CA ASP A 78 5.19 -9.80 8.14
C ASP A 78 5.44 -8.65 9.14
N LEU A 79 5.13 -7.40 8.77
CA LEU A 79 5.23 -6.22 9.65
C LEU A 79 3.99 -6.02 10.53
N GLY A 80 2.96 -6.85 10.40
CA GLY A 80 1.71 -6.75 11.16
C GLY A 80 0.87 -5.53 10.78
N ILE A 81 0.83 -5.20 9.49
CA ILE A 81 -0.14 -4.24 8.93
C ILE A 81 -1.52 -4.88 8.91
N ASP A 82 -2.56 -4.12 9.26
CA ASP A 82 -3.91 -4.63 9.51
C ASP A 82 -4.67 -4.98 8.22
N GLY A 83 -4.30 -4.40 7.08
CA GLY A 83 -4.86 -4.79 5.79
C GLY A 83 -4.17 -4.18 4.58
N ILE A 84 -4.58 -4.65 3.40
CA ILE A 84 -4.07 -4.18 2.11
C ILE A 84 -5.25 -3.73 1.25
N VAL A 85 -5.13 -2.54 0.66
CA VAL A 85 -6.05 -2.03 -0.35
C VAL A 85 -5.40 -2.19 -1.72
N LEU A 86 -5.95 -3.10 -2.52
CA LEU A 86 -5.57 -3.27 -3.92
C LEU A 86 -6.24 -2.19 -4.75
N TRP A 87 -5.43 -1.41 -5.47
CA TRP A 87 -5.90 -0.31 -6.29
C TRP A 87 -5.45 -0.45 -7.75
N SER A 88 -6.36 -0.14 -8.67
CA SER A 88 -6.14 -0.19 -10.12
C SER A 88 -6.68 1.09 -10.74
N LYS A 89 -6.12 1.52 -11.88
CA LYS A 89 -6.70 2.65 -12.63
C LYS A 89 -7.94 2.18 -13.39
N SER A 90 -8.90 3.08 -13.65
CA SER A 90 -10.03 2.78 -14.55
C SER A 90 -9.65 2.77 -16.03
N ALA A 91 -8.53 3.41 -16.40
CA ALA A 91 -8.09 3.56 -17.77
C ALA A 91 -7.87 2.19 -18.45
N ASN A 92 -8.50 1.99 -19.62
CA ASN A 92 -8.43 0.74 -20.38
C ASN A 92 -8.87 -0.53 -19.62
N MET A 93 -9.63 -0.44 -18.51
CA MET A 93 -10.08 -1.62 -17.75
C MET A 93 -10.72 -2.70 -18.62
N PRO A 94 -11.66 -2.40 -19.54
CA PRO A 94 -12.27 -3.43 -20.40
C PRO A 94 -11.26 -4.22 -21.25
N LYS A 95 -10.11 -3.62 -21.58
CA LYS A 95 -9.04 -4.26 -22.33
C LYS A 95 -8.06 -5.05 -21.45
N ARG A 96 -8.04 -4.75 -20.15
CA ARG A 96 -7.13 -5.33 -19.16
C ARG A 96 -7.76 -6.46 -18.35
N CYS A 97 -9.10 -6.49 -18.22
CA CYS A 97 -9.83 -7.46 -17.38
C CYS A 97 -9.43 -8.91 -17.60
N ASN A 98 -9.27 -9.35 -18.85
CA ASN A 98 -8.95 -10.75 -19.18
C ASN A 98 -7.55 -11.18 -18.73
N ASN A 99 -6.67 -10.23 -18.41
CA ASN A 99 -5.29 -10.49 -18.02
C ASN A 99 -5.04 -10.18 -16.54
N MET A 100 -6.07 -9.78 -15.78
CA MET A 100 -5.96 -9.45 -14.35
C MET A 100 -6.07 -10.69 -13.44
N PHE A 101 -6.50 -11.85 -13.97
CA PHE A 101 -6.71 -13.09 -13.22
C PHE A 101 -6.42 -14.32 -14.10
#